data_AF-A0A3C0L498-F1
#
_entry.id   AF-A0A3C0L498-F1
#
_cell.length_a   1.000
_cell.length_b   1.000
_cell.length_c   1.000
_cell.angle_alpha   90.00
_cell.angle_beta   90.00
_cell.angle_gamma   90.00
#
_symmetry.space_group_name_H-M   'P 1'
#
loop_
_entity.id
_entity.type
_entity.pdbx_description
1 polymer ?
#
loop_
_entity_poly.entity_id
_entity_poly.type
_entity_poly.pdbx_seq_one_letter_code
_entity_poly.pdbx_strand_id
1 'polypeptide(L)' 'ASFGGAIALFGLSFFGFEAGVSNGEDELFGLRFLFSTFPSLFFLTGAAIVWNYPIREARHAEIRAELEAKKP' A
#
# COMPACT_ATOMS: atom_id res chain seq x y z
N ALA A 1 -10.31 12.81 4.67
CA ALA A 1 -8.88 12.64 4.32
C ALA A 1 -8.46 11.23 4.70
N SER A 2 -7.72 10.52 3.84
CA SER A 2 -7.17 9.20 4.16
C SER A 2 -5.90 9.33 4.98
N PHE A 3 -5.62 8.37 5.87
CA PHE A 3 -4.45 8.40 6.75
C PHE A 3 -3.13 8.49 5.98
N GLY A 4 -3.01 7.74 4.87
CA GLY A 4 -1.83 7.81 4.00
C GLY A 4 -1.61 9.18 3.35
N GLY A 5 -2.69 9.88 2.99
CA GLY A 5 -2.60 11.24 2.46
C GLY A 5 -2.12 12.23 3.52
N ALA A 6 -2.58 12.10 4.76
CA ALA A 6 -2.09 12.93 5.87
C ALA A 6 -0.60 12.70 6.15
N ILE A 7 -0.14 11.45 6.13
CA ILE A 7 1.28 11.10 6.30
C ILE A 7 2.12 11.69 5.16
N ALA A 8 1.70 11.57 3.91
CA ALA A 8 2.44 12.11 2.77
C ALA A 8 2.54 13.64 2.84
N LEU A 9 1.45 14.33 3.16
CA LEU A 9 1.44 15.79 3.29
C LEU A 9 2.28 16.29 4.47
N PHE A 10 2.24 15.61 5.62
CA PHE A 10 3.13 15.92 6.74
C PHE A 10 4.59 15.60 6.38
N GLY A 11 4.82 14.51 5.67
CA GLY A 11 6.14 14.07 5.19
C GLY A 11 6.84 15.11 4.33
N LEU A 12 6.09 15.86 3.51
CA LEU A 12 6.62 16.94 2.67
C LEU A 12 7.33 18.03 3.48
N SER A 13 6.92 18.26 4.73
CA SER A 13 7.56 19.27 5.60
C SER A 13 9.01 18.93 5.95
N PHE A 14 9.39 17.64 5.95
CA PHE A 14 10.78 17.22 6.15
C PHE A 14 11.67 17.49 4.93
N PHE A 15 11.07 17.66 3.75
CA PHE A 15 11.77 17.98 2.51
C PHE A 15 11.71 19.47 2.17
N GLY A 16 11.10 20.30 3.02
CA GLY A 16 10.98 21.75 2.79
C GLY A 16 9.99 22.15 1.69
N PHE A 17 9.13 21.23 1.23
CA PHE A 17 8.25 21.50 0.09
C PHE A 17 7.19 22.56 0.42
N GLU A 18 7.05 23.54 -0.47
CA GLU A 18 6.06 24.62 -0.37
C GLU A 18 5.12 24.64 -1.58
N ALA A 19 3.81 24.65 -1.33
CA ALA A 19 2.82 24.69 -2.40
C ALA A 19 2.72 26.11 -3.02
N GLY A 20 2.69 26.16 -4.36
CA GLY A 20 2.47 27.42 -5.10
C GLY A 20 3.74 28.22 -5.40
N VAL A 21 4.92 27.69 -5.05
CA VAL A 21 6.23 28.29 -5.40
C VAL A 21 7.05 27.34 -6.26
N SER A 22 8.14 27.85 -6.84
CA SER A 22 9.13 27.04 -7.56
C SER A 22 9.98 26.27 -6.54
N ASN A 23 9.76 24.96 -6.46
CA ASN A 23 10.53 24.08 -5.60
C ASN A 23 11.80 23.60 -6.33
N GLY A 24 12.89 23.41 -5.59
CA GLY A 24 14.14 22.82 -6.02
C GLY A 24 14.09 21.30 -6.17
N GLU A 25 15.24 20.69 -6.48
CA GLU A 25 15.32 19.26 -6.80
C GLU A 25 14.97 18.36 -5.61
N ASP A 26 15.42 18.72 -4.40
CA ASP A 26 15.20 17.92 -3.18
C ASP A 26 13.72 17.89 -2.75
N GLU A 27 13.04 19.03 -2.86
CA GLU A 27 11.62 19.18 -2.54
C GLU A 27 10.75 18.40 -3.54
N LEU A 28 11.10 18.47 -4.83
CA LEU A 28 10.46 17.68 -5.88
C LEU A 28 10.76 16.18 -5.75
N PHE A 29 11.95 15.82 -5.27
CA PHE A 29 12.27 14.44 -4.91
C PHE A 29 11.37 13.96 -3.78
N GLY A 30 11.23 14.73 -2.70
CA GLY A 30 10.34 14.42 -1.58
C GLY A 30 8.89 14.18 -2.05
N LEU A 31 8.39 15.04 -2.93
CA LEU A 31 7.07 14.89 -3.54
C LEU A 31 6.93 13.56 -4.33
N ARG A 32 7.85 13.27 -5.24
CA ARG A 32 7.83 12.04 -6.03
C ARG A 32 7.99 10.79 -5.15
N PHE A 33 8.85 10.86 -4.15
CA PHE A 33 9.09 9.76 -3.23
C PHE A 33 7.83 9.44 -2.42
N LEU A 34 7.23 10.43 -1.76
CA LEU A 34 6.09 10.22 -0.86
C LEU A 34 4.79 9.87 -1.59
N PHE A 35 4.60 10.32 -2.83
CA PHE A 35 3.37 10.06 -3.60
C PHE A 35 3.47 8.92 -4.62
N SER A 36 4.68 8.47 -4.96
CA SER A 36 4.86 7.36 -5.91
C SER A 36 5.67 6.22 -5.29
N THR A 37 6.95 6.45 -4.99
CA THR A 37 7.87 5.35 -4.61
C THR A 37 7.45 4.67 -3.31
N PHE A 38 7.15 5.46 -2.28
CA PHE A 38 6.81 4.95 -0.96
C PHE A 38 5.50 4.13 -0.94
N PRO A 39 4.37 4.61 -1.49
CA PRO A 39 3.16 3.79 -1.64
C PRO A 39 3.38 2.52 -2.46
N SER A 40 4.16 2.57 -3.53
CA SER A 40 4.43 1.40 -4.39
C SER A 40 5.09 0.26 -3.63
N LEU A 41 5.91 0.53 -2.61
CA LEU A 41 6.52 -0.53 -1.78
C LEU A 41 5.45 -1.40 -1.09
N PHE A 42 4.39 -0.78 -0.55
CA PHE A 42 3.30 -1.54 0.09
C PHE A 42 2.52 -2.37 -0.92
N PHE A 43 2.26 -1.82 -2.11
CA PHE A 43 1.60 -2.55 -3.19
C PHE A 43 2.42 -3.75 -3.66
N LEU A 44 3.72 -3.56 -3.91
CA LEU A 44 4.62 -4.64 -4.32
C LEU A 44 4.75 -5.70 -3.24
N THR A 45 4.82 -5.29 -1.97
CA THR A 45 4.85 -6.23 -0.85
C THR A 45 3.56 -7.06 -0.78
N GLY A 46 2.39 -6.41 -0.92
CA GLY A 46 1.10 -7.10 -0.98
C GLY A 46 1.02 -8.06 -2.17
N ALA A 47 1.49 -7.63 -3.35
CA ALA A 47 1.54 -8.48 -4.53
C ALA A 47 2.46 -9.68 -4.31
N ALA A 48 3.63 -9.51 -3.70
CA ALA A 48 4.55 -10.61 -3.38
C ALA A 48 3.95 -11.63 -2.39
N ILE A 49 3.20 -11.15 -1.39
CA ILE A 49 2.48 -12.02 -0.45
C ILE A 49 1.40 -12.82 -1.19
N VAL A 50 0.59 -12.16 -2.02
CA VAL A 50 -0.50 -12.80 -2.77
C VAL A 50 0.02 -13.74 -3.84
N TRP A 51 1.22 -13.50 -4.39
CA TRP A 51 1.81 -14.29 -5.48
C TRP A 51 1.90 -15.78 -5.17
N ASN A 52 2.13 -16.15 -3.91
CA ASN A 52 2.18 -17.54 -3.45
C ASN A 52 0.96 -17.96 -2.64
N TYR A 53 -0.05 -17.08 -2.52
CA TYR A 53 -1.25 -17.40 -1.77
C TYR A 53 -2.07 -18.44 -2.55
N PRO A 54 -2.38 -19.62 -1.96
CA PRO A 54 -3.01 -20.71 -2.68
C PRO A 54 -4.51 -20.43 -2.83
N ILE A 55 -4.88 -19.56 -3.78
CA ILE A 55 -6.27 -19.36 -4.25
C ILE A 55 -6.67 -20.53 -5.16
N ARG A 56 -6.44 -21.77 -4.72
CA ARG A 56 -6.82 -22.96 -5.48
C ARG A 56 -8.21 -23.40 -5.06
N GLU A 57 -8.99 -23.85 -6.04
CA GLU A 57 -10.30 -24.47 -5.82
C GLU A 57 -10.23 -25.57 -4.74
N ALA A 58 -9.14 -26.35 -4.70
CA ALA A 58 -8.90 -27.36 -3.67
C ALA A 58 -8.90 -26.77 -2.24
N ARG A 59 -8.24 -25.62 -2.01
CA ARG A 59 -8.26 -24.93 -0.70
C ARG A 59 -9.64 -24.37 -0.39
N HIS A 60 -10.36 -23.88 -1.39
CA HIS A 60 -11.74 -23.44 -1.20
C HIS A 60 -12.68 -24.60 -0.85
N ALA A 61 -12.52 -25.76 -1.51
CA ALA A 61 -13.29 -26.96 -1.24
C ALA A 61 -13.00 -27.51 0.17
N GLU A 62 -11.74 -27.50 0.59
CA GLU A 62 -11.31 -27.90 1.94
C GLU A 62 -11.96 -27.01 3.02
N ILE A 63 -11.88 -25.68 2.86
CA ILE A 63 -12.54 -24.72 3.76
C ILE A 63 -14.07 -24.93 3.77
N ARG A 64 -14.68 -25.21 2.62
CA ARG A 64 -16.12 -25.45 2.54
C ARG A 64 -16.53 -26.75 3.25
N ALA A 65 -15.76 -27.81 3.10
CA ALA A 65 -15.99 -29.08 3.79
C ALA A 65 -15.87 -28.92 5.31
N GLU A 66 -14.87 -28.17 5.80
CA GLU A 66 -14.73 -27.84 7.23
C GLU A 66 -15.93 -27.06 7.77
N LEU A 67 -16.46 -26.10 6.99
CA LEU A 67 -17.64 -25.32 7.36
C LEU A 67 -18.92 -26.15 7.37
N GLU A 68 -19.09 -27.07 6.42
CA GLU A 68 -20.24 -27.98 6.37
C GLU A 68 -20.20 -29.00 7.51
N ALA A 69 -19.01 -29.50 7.89
CA ALA A 69 -18.84 -30.40 9.03
C ALA A 69 -19.08 -29.73 10.40
N LYS A 70 -18.96 -28.40 10.48
CA LYS A 70 -19.25 -27.61 11.69
C LYS A 70 -20.68 -27.09 11.77
N LYS A 71 -21.52 -27.30 10.76
CA LYS A 71 -22.95 -26.98 10.87
C LYS A 71 -23.61 -27.97 11.85
N PRO A 72 -24.40 -27.49 12.83
CA PRO A 72 -25.11 -28.34 13.76
C PRO A 72 -26.20 -29.18 13.07
#